data_AF-A0A3D2MDZ7-F1
#
_entry.id   AF-A0A3D2MDZ7-F1
#
_cell.length_a   1.000
_cell.length_b   1.000
_cell.length_c   1.000
_cell.angle_alpha   90.00
_cell.angle_beta   90.00
_cell.angle_gamma   90.00
#
_symmetry.space_group_name_H-M   'P 1'
#
loop_
_entity.id
_entity.type
_entity.pdbx_description
1 polymer ?
#
loop_
_entity_poly.entity_id
_entity_poly.type
_entity_poly.pdbx_seq_one_letter_code
_entity_poly.pdbx_strand_id
1 'polypeptide(L)'
;MKKRILLIICFVVTFVLSFFAGFLISKLDLFKEKEPEVNNILNGNTFYLNEDGKSYIKFTSNEDYEYRFNSEDNNYKQINGKYTLSNDNVTLDNKEKFTIKNDILILENKNIICFNSKNMVDEIIKLRNIAKEYVDEIKKNDPNLAYPKDVKAHMNTCYSLDDNRISCNITYDIYFDNYIKSVCDELDNDRMFFPYTGYTGYCENEYIRNTNYFEMKRVNNTYKLNRVTNKLNDK
;
A
#
# COMPACT_ATOMS: atom_id res chain seq x y z
N MET A 1 -27.70 -71.08 32.32
CA MET A 1 -27.48 -70.73 30.89
C MET A 1 -27.88 -69.29 30.54
N LYS A 2 -29.07 -68.80 30.91
CA LYS A 2 -29.57 -67.45 30.55
C LYS A 2 -28.64 -66.27 30.94
N LYS A 3 -28.05 -66.26 32.15
CA LYS A 3 -27.11 -65.20 32.60
C LYS A 3 -25.79 -65.14 31.81
N ARG A 4 -25.29 -66.29 31.34
CA ARG A 4 -24.04 -66.36 30.54
C ARG A 4 -24.26 -65.83 29.12
N ILE A 5 -25.42 -66.12 28.53
CA ILE A 5 -25.82 -65.58 27.22
C ILE A 5 -25.96 -64.06 27.29
N LEU A 6 -26.58 -63.53 28.35
CA LEU A 6 -26.72 -62.08 28.54
C LEU A 6 -25.36 -61.37 28.67
N LEU A 7 -24.41 -61.96 29.39
CA LEU A 7 -23.05 -61.41 29.53
C LEU A 7 -22.31 -61.38 28.18
N ILE A 8 -22.44 -62.44 27.38
CA ILE A 8 -21.84 -62.49 26.04
C ILE A 8 -22.44 -61.42 25.13
N ILE A 9 -23.77 -61.25 25.16
CA ILE A 9 -24.45 -60.21 24.37
C ILE A 9 -23.98 -58.82 24.79
N CYS A 10 -23.91 -58.52 26.09
CA CYS A 10 -23.41 -57.24 26.58
C CYS A 10 -21.97 -56.98 26.13
N PHE A 11 -21.11 -58.00 26.16
CA PHE A 11 -19.71 -57.88 25.73
C PHE A 11 -19.58 -57.62 24.22
N VAL A 12 -20.38 -58.30 23.41
CA VAL A 12 -20.40 -58.08 21.95
C VAL A 12 -20.92 -56.68 21.62
N VAL A 13 -21.97 -56.21 22.29
CA VAL A 13 -22.53 -54.87 22.05
C VAL A 13 -21.53 -53.78 22.44
N THR A 14 -20.84 -53.89 23.58
CA THR A 14 -19.84 -52.89 23.98
C THR A 14 -18.63 -52.89 23.06
N PHE A 15 -18.19 -54.06 22.57
CA PHE A 15 -17.09 -54.16 21.62
C PHE A 15 -17.44 -53.54 20.25
N VAL A 16 -18.67 -53.73 19.77
CA VAL A 16 -19.12 -53.13 18.51
C VAL A 16 -19.25 -51.60 18.66
N LEU A 17 -19.79 -51.12 19.78
CA LEU A 17 -19.91 -49.68 20.04
C LEU A 17 -18.56 -48.98 20.14
N SER A 18 -17.55 -49.60 20.77
CA SER A 18 -16.20 -49.02 20.84
C SER A 18 -15.53 -48.99 19.47
N PHE A 19 -15.78 -49.97 18.61
CA PHE A 19 -15.30 -49.98 17.23
C PHE A 19 -15.91 -48.83 16.40
N PHE A 20 -17.21 -48.61 16.51
CA PHE A 20 -17.88 -47.47 15.83
C PHE A 20 -17.41 -46.12 16.36
N ALA A 21 -17.20 -45.98 17.67
CA ALA A 21 -16.64 -44.77 18.25
C ALA A 21 -15.22 -44.49 17.74
N GLY A 22 -14.36 -45.50 17.69
CA GLY A 22 -13.01 -45.37 17.12
C GLY A 22 -13.02 -44.99 15.64
N PHE A 23 -13.92 -45.58 14.85
CA PHE A 23 -14.08 -45.24 13.44
C PHE A 23 -14.56 -43.79 13.24
N LEU A 24 -15.52 -43.32 14.05
CA LEU A 24 -16.00 -41.94 14.01
C LEU A 24 -14.90 -40.94 14.38
N ILE A 25 -14.11 -41.21 15.43
CA ILE A 25 -12.99 -40.36 15.83
C ILE A 25 -11.92 -40.31 14.74
N SER A 26 -11.57 -41.46 14.13
CA SER A 26 -10.59 -41.52 13.05
C SER A 26 -11.03 -40.74 11.79
N LYS A 27 -12.34 -40.74 11.49
CA LYS A 27 -12.90 -39.90 10.43
C LYS A 27 -12.91 -38.42 10.82
N LEU A 28 -13.18 -38.09 12.09
CA LEU A 28 -13.15 -36.72 12.58
C LEU A 28 -11.76 -36.09 12.42
N ASP A 29 -10.69 -36.85 12.68
CA ASP A 29 -9.31 -36.39 12.43
C ASP A 29 -8.96 -36.34 10.93
N LEU A 30 -9.64 -37.11 10.08
CA LEU A 30 -9.55 -36.99 8.61
C LEU A 30 -10.34 -35.79 8.05
N PHE A 31 -11.36 -35.32 8.78
CA PHE A 31 -12.18 -34.14 8.47
C PHE A 31 -11.73 -32.87 9.17
N LYS A 32 -10.68 -32.93 10.02
CA LYS A 32 -9.86 -31.75 10.25
C LYS A 32 -9.28 -31.43 8.88
N GLU A 33 -9.86 -30.43 8.22
CA GLU A 33 -9.22 -29.75 7.11
C GLU A 33 -7.77 -29.59 7.52
N LYS A 34 -6.85 -30.20 6.75
CA LYS A 34 -5.49 -29.71 6.75
C LYS A 34 -5.66 -28.23 6.45
N GLU A 35 -5.31 -27.37 7.41
CA GLU A 35 -5.15 -25.95 7.12
C GLU A 35 -4.36 -25.90 5.80
N PRO A 36 -4.91 -25.24 4.77
CA PRO A 36 -4.23 -25.20 3.49
C PRO A 36 -2.80 -24.73 3.79
N GLU A 37 -1.80 -25.48 3.34
CA GLU A 37 -0.43 -24.98 3.33
C GLU A 37 -0.50 -23.68 2.53
N VAL A 38 -0.53 -22.56 3.25
CA VAL A 38 -0.53 -21.24 2.67
C VAL A 38 0.84 -21.14 2.02
N ASN A 39 0.88 -21.43 0.73
CA ASN A 39 1.96 -21.02 -0.14
C ASN A 39 1.97 -19.50 -0.02
N ASN A 40 2.70 -19.00 0.97
CA ASN A 40 2.43 -17.69 1.53
C ASN A 40 2.89 -16.67 0.50
N ILE A 41 1.92 -16.11 -0.24
CA ILE A 41 2.12 -15.20 -1.37
C ILE A 41 3.04 -14.04 -0.98
N LEU A 42 3.11 -13.73 0.33
CA LEU A 42 3.92 -12.67 0.90
C LEU A 42 5.37 -13.06 1.15
N ASN A 43 5.68 -14.33 1.41
CA ASN A 43 7.02 -14.76 1.81
C ASN A 43 8.07 -14.34 0.76
N GLY A 44 9.12 -13.68 1.23
CA GLY A 44 10.19 -13.14 0.40
C GLY A 44 9.87 -11.81 -0.28
N ASN A 45 8.66 -11.28 -0.15
CA ASN A 45 8.30 -9.97 -0.67
C ASN A 45 8.59 -8.87 0.36
N THR A 46 9.03 -7.73 -0.17
CA THR A 46 9.13 -6.47 0.55
C THR A 46 8.11 -5.50 -0.01
N PHE A 47 7.41 -4.79 0.86
CA PHE A 47 6.44 -3.76 0.53
C PHE A 47 6.90 -2.42 1.10
N TYR A 48 7.01 -1.41 0.24
CA TYR A 48 7.50 -0.09 0.62
C TYR A 48 6.36 0.91 0.75
N LEU A 49 6.42 1.76 1.77
CA LEU A 49 5.41 2.79 2.02
C LEU A 49 5.59 4.00 1.09
N ASN A 50 6.81 4.21 0.61
CA ASN A 50 7.23 5.40 -0.11
C ASN A 50 8.43 5.10 -1.03
N GLU A 51 8.80 6.06 -1.89
CA GLU A 51 9.90 5.87 -2.84
C GLU A 51 11.30 5.89 -2.22
N ASP A 52 11.44 6.41 -1.00
CA ASP A 52 12.75 6.54 -0.34
C ASP A 52 13.34 5.17 0.03
N GLY A 53 12.51 4.12 0.06
CA GLY A 53 12.90 2.75 0.36
C GLY A 53 13.29 2.50 1.82
N LYS A 54 13.06 3.47 2.72
CA LYS A 54 13.48 3.43 4.12
C LYS A 54 12.38 2.93 5.05
N SER A 55 11.11 3.10 4.69
CA SER A 55 9.98 2.49 5.41
C SER A 55 9.42 1.31 4.60
N TYR A 56 9.40 0.12 5.20
CA TYR A 56 8.98 -1.11 4.52
C TYR A 56 8.51 -2.20 5.48
N ILE A 57 7.71 -3.12 4.95
CA ILE A 57 7.36 -4.40 5.56
C ILE A 57 7.96 -5.51 4.69
N LYS A 58 8.77 -6.37 5.29
CA LYS A 58 9.40 -7.51 4.63
C LYS A 58 8.94 -8.79 5.30
N PHE A 59 8.35 -9.71 4.55
CA PHE A 59 7.97 -11.02 5.06
C PHE A 59 9.14 -11.98 4.84
N THR A 60 9.82 -12.33 5.93
CA THR A 60 11.08 -13.09 5.88
C THR A 60 10.87 -14.60 5.89
N SER A 61 9.70 -15.05 6.34
CA SER A 61 9.28 -16.45 6.30
C SER A 61 7.75 -16.56 6.16
N ASN A 62 7.19 -17.76 6.30
CA ASN A 62 5.74 -17.97 6.30
C ASN A 62 5.03 -17.42 7.53
N GLU A 63 5.76 -17.09 8.60
CA GLU A 63 5.20 -16.55 9.84
C GLU A 63 5.94 -15.33 10.38
N ASP A 64 7.13 -15.00 9.87
CA ASP A 64 7.96 -13.90 10.37
C ASP A 64 7.97 -12.69 9.44
N TYR A 65 8.06 -11.50 10.04
CA TYR A 65 8.21 -10.25 9.32
C TYR A 65 9.25 -9.33 9.96
N GLU A 66 9.77 -8.41 9.16
CA GLU A 66 10.56 -7.25 9.54
C GLU A 66 9.81 -6.00 9.09
N TYR A 67 9.49 -5.11 10.03
CA TYR A 67 8.84 -3.83 9.72
C TYR A 67 9.75 -2.69 10.15
N ARG A 68 10.13 -1.86 9.17
CA ARG A 68 10.89 -0.64 9.38
C ARG A 68 10.01 0.55 9.08
N PHE A 69 9.94 1.49 10.01
CA PHE A 69 9.12 2.70 9.86
C PHE A 69 9.82 3.90 10.49
N ASN A 70 9.52 5.09 9.97
CA ASN A 70 9.98 6.33 10.60
C ASN A 70 9.22 6.57 11.90
N SER A 71 9.94 6.78 13.00
CA SER A 71 9.34 7.13 14.29
C SER A 71 9.22 8.64 14.45
N GLU A 72 8.46 9.09 15.45
CA GLU A 72 8.21 10.51 15.73
C GLU A 72 9.50 11.33 15.95
N ASP A 73 10.59 10.67 16.35
CA ASP A 73 11.92 11.27 16.55
C ASP A 73 12.76 11.39 15.27
N ASN A 74 12.16 11.21 14.08
CA ASN A 74 12.85 11.14 12.77
C ASN A 74 13.94 10.06 12.67
N ASN A 75 13.88 9.05 13.53
CA ASN A 75 14.74 7.88 13.48
C ASN A 75 13.95 6.66 12.98
N TYR A 76 14.58 5.84 12.15
CA TYR A 76 13.97 4.58 11.71
C TYR A 76 14.02 3.56 12.84
N LYS A 77 12.85 3.03 13.21
CA LYS A 77 12.75 1.86 14.09
C LYS A 77 12.53 0.63 13.24
N GLN A 78 13.16 -0.47 13.64
CA GLN A 78 12.95 -1.79 13.07
C GLN A 78 12.37 -2.68 14.15
N ILE A 79 11.29 -3.37 13.82
CA ILE A 79 10.71 -4.43 14.63
C ILE A 79 10.72 -5.73 13.82
N ASN A 80 10.97 -6.83 14.52
CA ASN A 80 10.81 -8.17 13.97
C ASN A 80 9.74 -8.85 14.80
N GLY A 81 8.83 -9.57 14.14
CA GLY A 81 7.70 -10.19 14.82
C GLY A 81 7.07 -11.29 13.98
N LYS A 82 5.90 -11.73 14.42
CA LYS A 82 5.12 -12.74 13.72
C LYS A 82 3.91 -12.13 13.03
N TYR A 83 3.52 -12.70 11.90
CA TYR A 83 2.29 -12.33 11.22
C TYR A 83 1.39 -13.54 11.00
N THR A 84 0.11 -13.26 10.91
CA THR A 84 -0.89 -14.23 10.45
C THR A 84 -1.46 -13.75 9.11
N LEU A 85 -1.73 -14.70 8.22
CA LEU A 85 -2.41 -14.47 6.96
C LEU A 85 -3.70 -15.30 6.95
N SER A 86 -4.83 -14.63 6.79
CA SER A 86 -6.15 -15.28 6.67
C SER A 86 -6.93 -14.63 5.54
N ASN A 87 -7.23 -15.41 4.50
CA ASN A 87 -7.72 -14.91 3.22
C ASN A 87 -6.75 -13.85 2.67
N ASP A 88 -7.21 -12.61 2.53
CA ASP A 88 -6.41 -11.46 2.07
C ASP A 88 -5.99 -10.54 3.22
N ASN A 89 -6.18 -10.94 4.48
CA ASN A 89 -5.87 -10.11 5.64
C ASN A 89 -4.58 -10.56 6.31
N VAL A 90 -3.67 -9.63 6.49
CA VAL A 90 -2.40 -9.79 7.20
C VAL A 90 -2.51 -9.10 8.54
N THR A 91 -2.18 -9.79 9.63
CA THR A 91 -2.08 -9.16 10.94
C THR A 91 -0.68 -9.32 11.50
N LEU A 92 0.00 -8.21 11.78
CA LEU A 92 1.32 -8.17 12.43
C LEU A 92 1.16 -8.16 13.95
N ASP A 93 1.71 -9.16 14.64
CA ASP A 93 1.67 -9.34 16.10
C ASP A 93 0.28 -9.14 16.75
N ASN A 94 -0.80 -9.50 16.03
CA ASN A 94 -2.19 -9.28 16.44
C ASN A 94 -2.56 -7.79 16.67
N LYS A 95 -1.82 -6.85 16.07
CA LYS A 95 -1.99 -5.40 16.24
C LYS A 95 -2.31 -4.68 14.94
N GLU A 96 -1.33 -4.62 14.03
CA GLU A 96 -1.50 -3.90 12.76
C GLU A 96 -2.13 -4.82 11.73
N LYS A 97 -3.14 -4.31 11.04
CA LYS A 97 -3.89 -5.07 10.03
C LYS A 97 -3.72 -4.46 8.66
N PHE A 98 -3.48 -5.32 7.70
CA PHE A 98 -3.36 -4.97 6.29
C PHE A 98 -4.27 -5.84 5.46
N THR A 99 -4.83 -5.27 4.41
CA THR A 99 -5.52 -6.02 3.35
C THR A 99 -4.63 -6.10 2.12
N ILE A 100 -4.53 -7.29 1.53
CA ILE A 100 -3.88 -7.52 0.24
C ILE A 100 -4.90 -7.22 -0.86
N LYS A 101 -4.55 -6.35 -1.80
CA LYS A 101 -5.35 -6.13 -3.02
C LYS A 101 -4.42 -5.94 -4.20
N ASN A 102 -4.56 -6.71 -5.28
CA ASN A 102 -3.79 -6.52 -6.52
C ASN A 102 -2.28 -6.28 -6.28
N ASP A 103 -1.63 -7.16 -5.51
CA ASP A 103 -0.22 -7.08 -5.14
C ASP A 103 0.23 -5.84 -4.35
N ILE A 104 -0.69 -5.05 -3.79
CA ILE A 104 -0.40 -4.01 -2.79
C ILE A 104 -0.92 -4.43 -1.41
N LEU A 105 -0.29 -3.89 -0.36
CA LEU A 105 -0.82 -3.93 0.99
C LEU A 105 -1.46 -2.60 1.35
N ILE A 106 -2.61 -2.65 2.01
CA ILE A 106 -3.32 -1.45 2.49
C ILE A 106 -3.42 -1.54 4.00
N LEU A 107 -2.79 -0.61 4.72
CA LEU A 107 -2.90 -0.50 6.17
C LEU A 107 -4.31 -0.01 6.55
N GLU A 108 -5.13 -0.85 7.18
CA GLU A 108 -6.57 -0.61 7.35
C GLU A 108 -6.89 0.70 8.10
N ASN A 109 -6.17 0.99 9.19
CA ASN A 109 -6.48 2.16 10.03
C ASN A 109 -6.11 3.50 9.39
N LYS A 110 -5.18 3.52 8.44
CA LYS A 110 -4.67 4.76 7.81
C LYS A 110 -4.92 4.80 6.30
N ASN A 111 -5.45 3.73 5.73
CA ASN A 111 -5.58 3.50 4.30
C ASN A 111 -4.27 3.67 3.51
N ILE A 112 -3.10 3.51 4.13
CA ILE A 112 -1.81 3.70 3.47
C ILE A 112 -1.52 2.52 2.55
N ILE A 113 -1.16 2.81 1.31
CA ILE A 113 -0.77 1.82 0.30
C ILE A 113 0.73 1.56 0.44
N CYS A 114 1.10 0.29 0.58
CA CYS A 114 2.47 -0.19 0.48
C CYS A 114 2.64 -0.96 -0.83
N PHE A 115 3.59 -0.53 -1.66
CA PHE A 115 3.85 -1.11 -2.98
C PHE A 115 4.82 -2.28 -2.87
N ASN A 116 4.49 -3.40 -3.53
CA ASN A 116 5.42 -4.52 -3.63
C ASN A 116 6.67 -4.10 -4.42
N SER A 117 7.84 -4.33 -3.84
CA SER A 117 9.17 -4.10 -4.41
C SER A 117 9.32 -4.58 -5.86
N LYS A 118 8.66 -5.69 -6.23
CA LYS A 118 8.70 -6.24 -7.60
C LYS A 118 8.14 -5.30 -8.66
N ASN A 119 7.10 -4.54 -8.32
CA ASN A 119 6.36 -3.69 -9.26
C ASN A 119 6.46 -2.19 -8.90
N MET A 120 7.13 -1.86 -7.78
CA MET A 120 7.18 -0.51 -7.22
C MET A 120 7.75 0.52 -8.19
N VAL A 121 8.84 0.18 -8.92
CA VAL A 121 9.49 1.10 -9.85
C VAL A 121 8.52 1.51 -10.96
N ASP A 122 7.83 0.54 -11.57
CA ASP A 122 6.86 0.78 -12.64
C ASP A 122 5.67 1.61 -12.15
N GLU A 123 5.15 1.31 -10.95
CA GLU A 123 4.06 2.07 -10.34
C GLU A 123 4.48 3.52 -10.05
N ILE A 124 5.67 3.74 -9.48
CA ILE A 124 6.20 5.08 -9.22
C ILE A 124 6.37 5.87 -10.51
N ILE A 125 6.86 5.26 -11.59
CA ILE A 125 7.00 5.92 -12.89
C ILE A 125 5.63 6.42 -13.39
N LYS A 126 4.58 5.57 -13.31
CA LYS A 126 3.22 5.96 -13.71
C LYS A 126 2.72 7.15 -12.88
N LEU A 127 2.91 7.12 -11.56
CA LEU A 127 2.47 8.19 -10.65
C LEU A 127 3.24 9.51 -10.90
N ARG A 128 4.55 9.43 -11.13
CA ARG A 128 5.38 10.60 -11.47
C ARG A 128 4.96 11.23 -12.79
N ASN A 129 4.61 10.43 -13.79
CA ASN A 129 4.16 10.94 -15.08
C ASN A 129 2.87 11.76 -14.97
N ILE A 130 1.94 11.39 -14.07
CA ILE A 130 0.73 12.18 -13.81
C ILE A 130 1.06 13.60 -13.33
N ALA A 131 2.08 13.77 -12.47
CA ALA A 131 2.52 15.09 -12.02
C ALA A 131 3.13 15.90 -13.17
N LYS A 132 3.88 15.26 -14.08
CA LYS A 132 4.44 15.91 -15.28
C LYS A 132 3.33 16.36 -16.23
N GLU A 133 2.38 15.47 -16.53
CA GLU A 133 1.23 15.76 -17.37
C GLU A 133 0.39 16.91 -16.80
N TYR A 134 0.19 16.95 -15.48
CA TYR A 134 -0.47 18.06 -14.81
C TYR A 134 0.23 19.40 -15.03
N VAL A 135 1.57 19.44 -14.90
CA VAL A 135 2.35 20.67 -15.17
C VAL A 135 2.25 21.08 -16.64
N ASP A 136 2.29 20.13 -17.57
CA ASP A 136 2.09 20.40 -19.00
C ASP A 136 0.69 20.95 -19.29
N GLU A 137 -0.34 20.48 -18.60
CA GLU A 137 -1.70 21.02 -18.70
C GLU A 137 -1.81 22.46 -18.22
N ILE A 138 -1.15 22.82 -17.11
CA ILE A 138 -1.05 24.22 -16.66
C ILE A 138 -0.45 25.07 -17.79
N LYS A 139 0.65 24.61 -18.40
CA LYS A 139 1.31 25.32 -19.51
C LYS A 139 0.40 25.50 -20.72
N LYS A 140 -0.32 24.44 -21.12
CA LYS A 140 -1.23 24.48 -22.27
C LYS A 140 -2.39 25.44 -22.07
N ASN A 141 -2.85 25.60 -20.82
CA ASN A 141 -3.95 26.48 -20.49
C ASN A 141 -3.57 27.97 -20.46
N ASP A 142 -2.29 28.30 -20.30
CA ASP A 142 -1.81 29.69 -20.38
C ASP A 142 -0.52 29.82 -21.22
N PRO A 143 -0.63 30.39 -22.44
CA PRO A 143 0.52 30.56 -23.33
C PRO A 143 1.57 31.54 -22.81
N ASN A 144 1.24 32.42 -21.85
CA ASN A 144 2.18 33.40 -21.29
C ASN A 144 3.16 32.79 -20.26
N LEU A 145 2.92 31.55 -19.84
CA LEU A 145 3.79 30.87 -18.90
C LEU A 145 5.15 30.50 -19.53
N ALA A 146 6.19 30.47 -18.70
CA ALA A 146 7.46 29.87 -19.11
C ALA A 146 7.25 28.38 -19.43
N TYR A 147 7.96 27.87 -20.43
CA TYR A 147 7.98 26.42 -20.69
C TYR A 147 8.85 25.72 -19.64
N PRO A 148 8.31 24.73 -18.92
CA PRO A 148 9.11 23.86 -18.07
C PRO A 148 10.19 23.17 -18.90
N LYS A 149 11.44 23.28 -18.46
CA LYS A 149 12.57 22.55 -19.03
C LYS A 149 12.56 21.09 -18.59
N ASP A 150 12.31 20.88 -17.30
CA ASP A 150 12.25 19.56 -16.68
C ASP A 150 11.29 19.60 -15.49
N VAL A 151 10.68 18.46 -15.20
CA VAL A 151 9.82 18.26 -14.05
C VAL A 151 10.27 16.99 -13.35
N LYS A 152 10.74 17.11 -12.11
CA LYS A 152 11.11 15.97 -11.28
C LYS A 152 10.02 15.75 -10.26
N ALA A 153 9.52 14.53 -10.15
CA ALA A 153 8.45 14.19 -9.24
C ALA A 153 8.89 13.07 -8.29
N HIS A 154 8.43 13.18 -7.05
CA HIS A 154 8.75 12.33 -5.93
C HIS A 154 7.44 11.92 -5.24
N MET A 155 7.13 10.64 -5.24
CA MET A 155 5.95 10.12 -4.56
C MET A 155 6.28 9.92 -3.07
N ASN A 156 5.60 10.67 -2.21
CA ASN A 156 5.82 10.60 -0.77
C ASN A 156 5.03 9.46 -0.14
N THR A 157 3.71 9.46 -0.28
CA THR A 157 2.82 8.43 0.29
C THR A 157 1.56 8.33 -0.56
N CYS A 158 1.00 7.14 -0.70
CA CYS A 158 -0.30 6.94 -1.34
C CYS A 158 -1.32 6.36 -0.38
N TYR A 159 -2.57 6.76 -0.55
CA TYR A 159 -3.72 6.38 0.25
C TYR A 159 -4.80 5.77 -0.64
N SER A 160 -5.43 4.71 -0.15
CA SER A 160 -6.62 4.12 -0.77
C SER A 160 -7.85 4.92 -0.37
N LEU A 161 -8.61 5.45 -1.35
CA LEU A 161 -9.89 6.13 -1.11
C LEU A 161 -11.08 5.18 -1.26
N ASP A 162 -10.97 4.23 -2.18
CA ASP A 162 -11.80 3.03 -2.37
C ASP A 162 -11.12 2.09 -3.39
N ASP A 163 -11.81 1.03 -3.81
CA ASP A 163 -11.24 -0.05 -4.64
C ASP A 163 -10.49 0.41 -5.88
N ASN A 164 -10.91 1.53 -6.50
CA ASN A 164 -10.32 2.02 -7.74
C ASN A 164 -9.77 3.45 -7.64
N ARG A 165 -9.88 4.11 -6.48
CA ARG A 165 -9.41 5.47 -6.29
C ARG A 165 -8.30 5.54 -5.26
N ILE A 166 -7.25 6.25 -5.62
CA ILE A 166 -6.13 6.51 -4.73
C ILE A 166 -5.87 8.01 -4.65
N SER A 167 -5.25 8.45 -3.56
CA SER A 167 -4.70 9.78 -3.41
C SER A 167 -3.22 9.66 -3.10
N CYS A 168 -2.34 10.21 -3.94
CA CYS A 168 -0.91 10.20 -3.67
C CYS A 168 -0.44 11.62 -3.35
N ASN A 169 0.25 11.76 -2.23
CA ASN A 169 1.03 12.95 -1.93
C ASN A 169 2.30 12.90 -2.79
N ILE A 170 2.42 13.84 -3.73
CA ILE A 170 3.53 13.93 -4.67
C ILE A 170 4.17 15.30 -4.55
N THR A 171 5.48 15.32 -4.28
CA THR A 171 6.32 16.51 -4.42
C THR A 171 6.84 16.58 -5.84
N TYR A 172 6.77 17.74 -6.47
CA TYR A 172 7.32 17.93 -7.82
C TYR A 172 8.00 19.28 -7.96
N ASP A 173 9.17 19.24 -8.61
CA ASP A 173 10.10 20.34 -8.81
C ASP A 173 10.12 20.68 -10.30
N ILE A 174 9.84 21.94 -10.63
CA ILE A 174 9.70 22.45 -12.00
C ILE A 174 10.87 23.37 -12.31
N TYR A 175 11.71 22.97 -13.27
CA TYR A 175 12.90 23.69 -13.68
C TYR A 175 12.65 24.49 -14.95
N PHE A 176 13.29 25.66 -15.10
CA PHE A 176 13.23 26.48 -16.30
C PHE A 176 14.62 26.99 -16.68
N ASP A 177 14.88 27.26 -17.96
CA ASP A 177 16.19 27.78 -18.41
C ASP A 177 16.47 29.21 -17.94
N ASN A 178 15.43 30.05 -17.83
CA ASN A 178 15.54 31.46 -17.45
C ASN A 178 14.88 31.75 -16.08
N TYR A 179 14.94 30.78 -15.17
CA TYR A 179 14.34 30.92 -13.85
C TYR A 179 15.11 31.93 -12.98
N ILE A 180 14.40 32.87 -12.38
CA ILE A 180 14.95 33.84 -11.42
C ILE A 180 14.05 33.81 -10.19
N LYS A 181 14.62 33.52 -9.02
CA LYS A 181 13.83 33.38 -7.78
C LYS A 181 13.09 34.66 -7.40
N SER A 182 13.75 35.82 -7.44
CA SER A 182 13.14 37.11 -7.06
C SER A 182 11.93 37.47 -7.93
N VAL A 183 12.01 37.10 -9.21
CA VAL A 183 10.94 37.23 -10.21
C VAL A 183 9.77 36.30 -9.85
N CYS A 184 10.04 35.05 -9.48
CA CYS A 184 9.01 34.16 -8.95
C CYS A 184 8.38 34.67 -7.63
N ASP A 185 9.16 35.32 -6.76
CA ASP A 185 8.71 35.84 -5.45
C ASP A 185 7.89 37.15 -5.55
N GLU A 186 8.16 38.03 -6.52
CA GLU A 186 7.48 39.33 -6.70
C GLU A 186 6.17 39.17 -7.50
N LEU A 187 5.12 38.80 -6.78
CA LEU A 187 3.78 38.42 -7.27
C LEU A 187 3.02 39.38 -8.20
N ASP A 188 3.54 40.55 -8.56
CA ASP A 188 2.78 41.56 -9.33
C ASP A 188 3.27 41.83 -10.78
N ASN A 189 4.46 41.35 -11.20
CA ASN A 189 4.91 41.48 -12.60
C ASN A 189 5.17 40.14 -13.33
N ASP A 190 5.16 39.01 -12.62
CA ASP A 190 5.63 37.69 -13.09
C ASP A 190 4.55 36.62 -13.26
N ARG A 191 3.56 36.93 -14.11
CA ARG A 191 2.56 35.94 -14.55
C ARG A 191 3.17 34.69 -15.17
N MET A 192 4.42 34.72 -15.64
CA MET A 192 5.03 33.60 -16.37
C MET A 192 5.38 32.38 -15.50
N PHE A 193 5.56 32.58 -14.18
CA PHE A 193 5.91 31.53 -13.23
C PHE A 193 4.85 31.31 -12.15
N PHE A 194 4.17 32.38 -11.73
CA PHE A 194 3.25 32.34 -10.58
C PHE A 194 2.18 31.24 -10.68
N PRO A 195 1.53 30.97 -11.82
CA PRO A 195 0.53 29.90 -11.91
C PRO A 195 1.07 28.48 -11.64
N TYR A 196 2.39 28.26 -11.74
CA TYR A 196 3.01 26.99 -11.36
C TYR A 196 3.23 26.82 -9.84
N THR A 197 3.17 27.89 -9.03
CA THR A 197 3.33 27.77 -7.57
C THR A 197 2.08 27.18 -6.92
N GLY A 198 0.92 27.22 -7.57
CA GLY A 198 -0.28 26.52 -7.11
C GLY A 198 -0.68 26.84 -5.66
N TYR A 199 -1.15 25.82 -4.93
CA TYR A 199 -1.69 25.98 -3.57
C TYR A 199 -0.64 25.92 -2.45
N THR A 200 0.43 25.18 -2.65
CA THR A 200 1.45 24.86 -1.64
C THR A 200 2.86 25.13 -2.13
N GLY A 201 3.00 25.58 -3.37
CA GLY A 201 4.29 25.73 -3.99
C GLY A 201 4.98 27.03 -3.61
N TYR A 202 6.29 26.98 -3.72
CA TYR A 202 7.17 28.07 -3.38
C TYR A 202 8.39 28.07 -4.31
N CYS A 203 8.93 29.25 -4.48
CA CYS A 203 10.06 29.52 -5.35
C CYS A 203 11.35 29.11 -4.62
N GLU A 204 12.02 28.07 -5.11
CA GLU A 204 13.37 27.70 -4.67
C GLU A 204 14.41 28.46 -5.52
N ASN A 205 15.71 28.28 -5.26
CA ASN A 205 16.74 29.02 -6.00
C ASN A 205 16.81 28.65 -7.51
N GLU A 206 16.44 27.42 -7.86
CA GLU A 206 16.62 26.88 -9.21
C GLU A 206 15.33 26.31 -9.84
N TYR A 207 14.27 26.19 -9.04
CA TYR A 207 13.02 25.55 -9.46
C TYR A 207 11.85 26.06 -8.63
N ILE A 208 10.64 25.73 -9.07
CA ILE A 208 9.43 25.87 -8.26
C ILE A 208 9.13 24.50 -7.66
N ARG A 209 9.04 24.41 -6.34
CA ARG A 209 8.65 23.18 -5.65
C ARG A 209 7.19 23.23 -5.30
N ASN A 210 6.48 22.13 -5.52
CA ASN A 210 5.10 21.94 -5.10
C ASN A 210 4.95 20.61 -4.37
N THR A 211 3.99 20.52 -3.46
CA THR A 211 3.58 19.24 -2.86
C THR A 211 2.07 19.18 -2.74
N ASN A 212 1.44 18.27 -3.48
CA ASN A 212 -0.01 18.17 -3.53
C ASN A 212 -0.47 16.71 -3.47
N TYR A 213 -1.74 16.53 -3.15
CA TYR A 213 -2.44 15.27 -3.27
C TYR A 213 -3.05 15.16 -4.66
N PHE A 214 -2.62 14.15 -5.39
CA PHE A 214 -3.16 13.78 -6.70
C PHE A 214 -4.18 12.67 -6.48
N GLU A 215 -5.46 13.00 -6.62
CA GLU A 215 -6.52 12.00 -6.59
C GLU A 215 -6.69 11.41 -7.98
N MET A 216 -6.54 10.08 -8.06
CA MET A 216 -6.46 9.35 -9.31
C MET A 216 -7.40 8.15 -9.28
N LYS A 217 -7.92 7.81 -10.47
CA LYS A 217 -8.66 6.57 -10.70
C LYS A 217 -7.78 5.57 -11.44
N ARG A 218 -7.70 4.34 -10.95
CA ARG A 218 -7.09 3.21 -11.66
C ARG A 218 -7.94 2.85 -12.88
N VAL A 219 -7.30 2.78 -14.05
CA VAL A 219 -7.94 2.40 -15.33
C VAL A 219 -6.93 1.57 -16.11
N ASN A 220 -7.25 0.32 -16.47
CA ASN A 220 -6.43 -0.54 -17.34
C ASN A 220 -4.91 -0.51 -17.01
N ASN A 221 -4.53 -0.84 -15.78
CA ASN A 221 -3.15 -0.83 -15.28
C ASN A 221 -2.42 0.53 -15.29
N THR A 222 -3.12 1.63 -15.53
CA THR A 222 -2.63 3.01 -15.42
C THR A 222 -3.51 3.84 -14.47
N TYR A 223 -3.17 5.11 -14.32
CA TYR A 223 -3.88 6.09 -13.52
C TYR A 223 -4.43 7.19 -14.42
N LYS A 224 -5.64 7.65 -14.10
CA LYS A 224 -6.22 8.87 -14.67
C LYS A 224 -6.38 9.89 -13.56
N LEU A 225 -5.80 11.08 -13.75
CA LEU A 225 -5.98 12.19 -12.83
C LEU A 225 -7.46 12.59 -12.76
N ASN A 226 -7.97 12.74 -11.54
CA ASN A 226 -9.32 13.23 -11.27
C ASN A 226 -9.28 14.67 -10.75
N ARG A 227 -8.43 14.93 -9.74
CA ARG A 227 -8.19 16.28 -9.22
C ARG A 227 -6.87 16.38 -8.47
N VAL A 228 -6.37 17.60 -8.33
CA VAL A 228 -5.22 17.95 -7.47
C VAL A 228 -5.72 18.83 -6.31
N THR A 229 -5.24 18.57 -5.09
CA THR A 229 -5.67 19.30 -3.89
C THR A 229 -4.52 19.42 -2.87
N ASN A 230 -4.60 20.39 -1.97
CA ASN A 230 -3.57 20.65 -0.95
C ASN A 230 -3.76 19.86 0.35
N LYS A 231 -4.86 19.13 0.50
CA LYS A 231 -5.16 18.32 1.68
C LYS A 231 -5.67 16.95 1.27
N LEU A 232 -5.38 15.94 2.09
CA LEU A 232 -6.02 14.65 1.93
C LEU A 232 -7.52 14.84 2.22
N ASN A 233 -8.37 14.55 1.24
CA ASN A 233 -9.80 14.52 1.47
C ASN A 233 -10.14 13.15 2.07
N ASP A 234 -10.05 13.06 3.38
CA ASP A 234 -10.65 11.97 4.13
C ASP A 234 -12.17 12.04 3.90
N LYS A 235 -12.76 10.91 3.48
CA LYS A 235 -14.21 10.77 3.33
C LYS A 235 -14.91 10.97 4.68
#